data_AF-A0AAD7T3D3-F1
#
_entry.id   AF-A0AAD7T3D3-F1
#
_cell.length_a   1.000
_cell.length_b   1.000
_cell.length_c   1.000
_cell.angle_alpha   90.00
_cell.angle_beta   90.00
_cell.angle_gamma   90.00
#
_symmetry.space_group_name_H-M   'P 1'
#
loop_
_entity.id
_entity.type
_entity.pdbx_description
1 polymer ?
#
loop_
_entity_poly.entity_id
_entity_poly.type
_entity_poly.pdbx_seq_one_letter_code
_entity_poly.pdbx_strand_id
1 'polypeptide(L)'
;MKSKGKRAKHTRQPWTEPEADFQLETEPGRKRLHSNTKERNVRRLESNERERQRMHKLNNAFQALREAIPHVKTEKKLSKIETLTLAKNYIKALTTIILGMSGSCLPHSESQAQASASRLLQCYQQHLEEEGEESLSKYLTQIHNFSQGS
;
A
#
# COMPACT_ATOMS: atom_id res chain seq x y z
N MET A 1 -14.26 -25.53 38.00
CA MET A 1 -13.29 -26.29 37.17
C MET A 1 -13.74 -26.23 35.72
N LYS A 2 -13.05 -25.50 34.84
CA LYS A 2 -13.43 -25.35 33.42
C LYS A 2 -12.70 -26.41 32.58
N SER A 3 -13.42 -27.47 32.20
CA SER A 3 -12.91 -28.53 31.33
C SER A 3 -12.63 -27.98 29.93
N LYS A 4 -11.36 -27.93 29.52
CA LYS A 4 -10.98 -27.64 28.15
C LYS A 4 -11.27 -28.86 27.28
N GLY A 5 -12.29 -28.74 26.42
CA GLY A 5 -12.57 -29.72 25.37
C GLY A 5 -11.38 -29.83 24.41
N LYS A 6 -10.87 -31.05 24.25
CA LYS A 6 -9.78 -31.37 23.31
C LYS A 6 -10.33 -31.28 21.89
N ARG A 7 -9.76 -30.39 21.10
CA ARG A 7 -10.06 -30.22 19.67
C ARG A 7 -9.51 -31.43 18.91
N ALA A 8 -10.42 -32.28 18.42
CA ALA A 8 -10.09 -33.48 17.66
C ALA A 8 -9.30 -33.11 16.39
N LYS A 9 -8.18 -33.80 16.15
CA LYS A 9 -7.40 -33.65 14.93
C LYS A 9 -8.00 -34.60 13.90
N HIS A 10 -8.47 -34.07 12.78
CA HIS A 10 -9.04 -34.87 11.69
C HIS A 10 -7.90 -35.64 11.03
N THR A 11 -7.77 -36.92 11.36
CA THR A 11 -6.91 -37.85 10.63
C THR A 11 -7.42 -37.94 9.20
N ARG A 12 -6.60 -37.59 8.21
CA ARG A 12 -6.92 -37.86 6.80
C ARG A 12 -6.65 -39.34 6.56
N GLN A 13 -7.73 -40.09 6.33
CA GLN A 13 -7.67 -41.50 5.92
C GLN A 13 -6.86 -41.62 4.62
N PRO A 14 -5.88 -42.53 4.52
CA PRO A 14 -5.27 -42.90 3.25
C PRO A 14 -6.32 -43.59 2.38
N TRP A 15 -6.46 -43.12 1.14
CA TRP A 15 -7.32 -43.75 0.14
C TRP A 15 -6.70 -45.09 -0.28
N THR A 16 -7.39 -46.19 -0.03
CA THR A 16 -7.14 -47.50 -0.66
C THR A 16 -7.90 -47.57 -1.98
N GLU A 17 -7.17 -47.75 -3.08
CA GLU A 17 -7.72 -47.95 -4.43
C GLU A 17 -8.46 -49.30 -4.54
N PRO A 18 -9.60 -49.35 -5.26
CA PRO A 18 -10.11 -50.59 -5.81
C PRO A 18 -9.40 -50.89 -7.14
N GLU A 19 -8.83 -52.09 -7.24
CA GLU A 19 -8.33 -52.69 -8.47
C GLU A 19 -9.44 -52.71 -9.53
N ALA A 20 -9.23 -52.01 -10.64
CA ALA A 20 -10.04 -52.10 -11.83
C ALA A 20 -9.11 -52.34 -13.03
N ASP A 21 -9.14 -53.57 -13.54
CA ASP A 21 -8.58 -53.94 -14.83
C ASP A 21 -9.17 -53.02 -15.92
N PHE A 22 -8.32 -52.19 -16.53
CA PHE A 22 -8.68 -51.49 -17.76
C PHE A 22 -7.51 -51.52 -18.73
N GLN A 23 -7.69 -52.30 -19.81
CA GLN A 23 -6.76 -52.44 -20.91
C GLN A 23 -6.35 -51.08 -21.49
N LEU A 24 -5.03 -50.94 -21.66
CA LEU A 24 -4.35 -49.75 -22.14
C LEU A 24 -4.49 -49.62 -23.66
N GLU A 25 -5.53 -48.94 -24.15
CA GLU A 25 -5.54 -48.38 -25.50
C GLU A 25 -4.95 -46.96 -25.46
N THR A 26 -3.76 -46.82 -26.03
CA THR A 26 -2.99 -45.57 -26.06
C THR A 26 -3.52 -44.61 -27.13
N GLU A 27 -4.46 -43.73 -26.76
CA GLU A 27 -4.92 -42.62 -27.60
C GLU A 27 -3.95 -41.41 -27.51
N PRO A 28 -3.29 -40.96 -28.61
CA PRO A 28 -2.39 -39.82 -28.59
C PRO A 28 -3.19 -38.50 -28.77
N GLY A 29 -3.99 -38.12 -27.77
CA GLY A 29 -4.91 -36.97 -27.89
C GLY A 29 -4.84 -35.88 -26.81
N ARG A 30 -4.11 -36.03 -25.70
CA ARG A 30 -4.26 -35.16 -24.50
C ARG A 30 -3.19 -34.08 -24.27
N LYS A 31 -2.23 -33.87 -25.18
CA LYS A 31 -1.08 -32.98 -24.93
C LYS A 31 -1.40 -31.47 -24.94
N ARG A 32 -2.48 -31.03 -25.60
CA ARG A 32 -2.79 -29.58 -25.76
C ARG A 32 -3.39 -28.91 -24.51
N LEU A 33 -4.19 -29.62 -23.71
CA LEU A 33 -4.84 -29.05 -22.53
C LEU A 33 -3.87 -28.89 -21.33
N HIS A 34 -2.88 -29.77 -21.25
CA HIS A 34 -1.85 -29.76 -20.20
C HIS A 34 -0.87 -28.60 -20.35
N SER A 35 -0.59 -28.16 -21.58
CA SER A 35 0.29 -27.01 -21.87
C SER A 35 -0.36 -25.69 -21.40
N ASN A 36 -1.63 -25.47 -21.72
CA ASN A 36 -2.40 -24.30 -21.28
C ASN A 36 -2.49 -24.22 -19.74
N THR A 37 -2.67 -25.37 -19.07
CA THR A 37 -2.71 -25.42 -17.60
C THR A 37 -1.38 -25.02 -16.96
N LYS A 38 -0.24 -25.43 -17.55
CA LYS A 38 1.10 -25.05 -17.08
C LYS A 38 1.34 -23.55 -17.25
N GLU A 39 1.00 -23.00 -18.42
CA GLU A 39 1.15 -21.57 -18.69
C GLU A 39 0.27 -20.72 -17.75
N ARG A 40 -0.98 -21.12 -17.53
CA ARG A 40 -1.87 -20.48 -16.53
C ARG A 40 -1.27 -20.52 -15.13
N ASN A 41 -0.65 -21.64 -14.74
CA ASN A 41 0.02 -21.76 -13.44
C ASN A 41 1.22 -20.82 -13.32
N VAL A 42 2.04 -20.69 -14.37
CA VAL A 42 3.17 -19.75 -14.42
C VAL A 42 2.68 -18.31 -14.26
N ARG A 43 1.68 -17.88 -15.05
CA ARG A 43 1.09 -16.53 -14.93
C ARG A 43 0.56 -16.24 -13.52
N ARG A 44 -0.05 -17.24 -12.88
CA ARG A 44 -0.51 -17.12 -11.49
C ARG A 44 0.64 -16.98 -10.50
N LEU A 45 1.72 -17.75 -10.67
CA LEU A 45 2.91 -17.66 -9.83
C LEU A 45 3.60 -16.30 -9.96
N GLU A 46 3.73 -15.79 -11.18
CA GLU A 46 4.25 -14.45 -11.45
C GLU A 46 3.38 -13.36 -10.81
N SER A 47 2.05 -13.48 -10.92
CA SER A 47 1.13 -12.54 -10.28
C SER A 47 1.26 -12.55 -8.75
N ASN A 48 1.40 -13.73 -8.16
CA ASN A 48 1.59 -13.86 -6.72
C ASN A 48 2.94 -13.27 -6.27
N GLU A 49 3.98 -13.45 -7.08
CA GLU A 49 5.30 -12.88 -6.79
C GLU A 49 5.27 -11.34 -6.87
N ARG A 50 4.62 -10.77 -7.88
CA ARG A 50 4.42 -9.32 -7.97
C ARG A 50 3.69 -8.77 -6.75
N GLU A 51 2.63 -9.43 -6.28
CA GLU A 51 1.91 -8.97 -5.09
C GLU A 51 2.75 -9.08 -3.82
N ARG A 52 3.58 -10.13 -3.69
CA ARG A 52 4.56 -10.22 -2.60
C ARG A 52 5.53 -9.04 -2.63
N GLN A 53 6.10 -8.72 -3.78
CA GLN A 53 7.02 -7.59 -3.93
C GLN A 53 6.33 -6.25 -3.60
N ARG A 54 5.08 -6.06 -4.03
CA ARG A 54 4.27 -4.90 -3.67
C ARG A 54 4.07 -4.80 -2.16
N MET A 55 3.76 -5.91 -1.49
CA MET A 55 3.64 -5.96 -0.03
C MET A 55 4.96 -5.72 0.69
N HIS A 56 6.09 -6.21 0.17
CA HIS A 56 7.40 -5.91 0.73
C HIS A 56 7.70 -4.40 0.67
N LYS A 57 7.46 -3.73 -0.47
CA LYS A 57 7.62 -2.27 -0.59
C LYS A 57 6.76 -1.52 0.43
N LEU A 58 5.48 -1.89 0.54
CA LEU A 58 4.55 -1.30 1.50
C LEU A 58 5.04 -1.48 2.95
N ASN A 59 5.44 -2.70 3.31
CA ASN A 59 5.90 -3.02 4.66
C ASN A 59 7.21 -2.30 5.00
N ASN A 60 8.11 -2.12 4.03
CA ASN A 60 9.34 -1.35 4.21
C ASN A 60 9.04 0.13 4.47
N ALA A 61 8.17 0.75 3.68
CA ALA A 61 7.72 2.12 3.92
C ALA A 61 7.03 2.27 5.29
N PHE A 62 6.22 1.28 5.66
CA PHE A 62 5.55 1.26 6.96
C PHE A 62 6.54 1.12 8.12
N GLN A 63 7.63 0.37 7.93
CA GLN A 63 8.69 0.22 8.92
C GLN A 63 9.50 1.52 9.08
N ALA A 64 9.85 2.19 7.99
CA ALA A 64 10.48 3.51 8.03
C ALA A 64 9.61 4.53 8.78
N LEU A 65 8.28 4.48 8.59
CA LEU A 65 7.35 5.33 9.36
C LEU A 65 7.42 5.04 10.87
N ARG A 66 7.55 3.77 11.29
CA ARG A 66 7.70 3.44 12.71
C ARG A 66 8.97 4.03 13.32
N GLU A 67 10.06 3.97 12.57
CA GLU A 67 11.37 4.48 13.00
C GLU A 67 11.38 6.00 13.16
N ALA A 68 10.59 6.71 12.36
CA ALA A 68 10.44 8.16 12.45
C ALA A 68 9.58 8.63 13.64
N ILE A 69 8.76 7.75 14.25
CA ILE A 69 7.91 8.12 15.39
C ILE A 69 8.75 8.03 16.67
N PRO A 70 8.88 9.09 17.49
CA PRO A 70 9.58 9.01 18.77
C PRO A 70 8.81 8.10 19.75
N HIS A 71 9.45 7.01 20.19
CA HIS A 71 8.87 6.05 21.13
C HIS A 71 9.77 5.94 22.37
N VAL A 72 9.26 6.39 23.52
CA VAL A 72 10.08 6.65 24.71
C VAL A 72 10.53 5.38 25.43
N LYS A 73 9.86 4.21 25.30
CA LYS A 73 10.10 3.07 26.23
C LYS A 73 9.88 1.63 25.74
N THR A 74 9.67 1.35 24.46
CA THR A 74 9.30 -0.03 24.08
C THR A 74 10.19 -0.60 22.99
N GLU A 75 10.96 -1.65 23.33
CA GLU A 75 11.59 -2.58 22.37
C GLU A 75 10.56 -3.31 21.48
N LYS A 76 9.27 -3.06 21.71
CA LYS A 76 8.14 -3.64 21.00
C LYS A 76 7.78 -2.82 19.75
N LYS A 77 7.61 -3.52 18.63
CA LYS A 77 7.09 -2.97 17.38
C LYS A 77 5.62 -2.52 17.53
N LEU A 78 5.32 -1.29 17.13
CA LEU A 78 3.97 -0.74 17.06
C LEU A 78 3.10 -1.49 16.02
N SER A 79 1.82 -1.71 16.33
CA SER A 79 0.84 -2.22 15.37
C SER A 79 0.56 -1.21 14.25
N LYS A 80 -0.13 -1.64 13.18
CA LYS A 80 -0.43 -0.74 12.06
C LYS A 80 -1.29 0.45 12.49
N ILE A 81 -2.32 0.21 13.30
CA ILE A 81 -3.21 1.28 13.76
C ILE A 81 -2.50 2.25 14.71
N GLU A 82 -1.70 1.73 15.65
CA GLU A 82 -0.93 2.57 16.58
C GLU A 82 0.07 3.45 15.83
N THR A 83 0.81 2.87 14.86
CA THR A 83 1.78 3.61 14.04
C THR A 83 1.11 4.76 13.30
N LEU A 84 -0.02 4.52 12.63
CA LEU A 84 -0.73 5.57 11.88
C LEU A 84 -1.29 6.65 12.81
N THR A 85 -1.82 6.24 13.97
CA THR A 85 -2.38 7.16 14.96
C THR A 85 -1.30 8.06 15.56
N LEU A 86 -0.18 7.47 15.97
CA LEU A 86 0.95 8.20 16.54
C LEU A 86 1.63 9.11 15.50
N ALA A 87 1.81 8.65 14.26
CA ALA A 87 2.37 9.47 13.19
C ALA A 87 1.54 10.74 12.95
N LYS A 88 0.21 10.61 12.85
CA LYS A 88 -0.71 11.76 12.72
C LYS A 88 -0.54 12.74 13.88
N ASN A 89 -0.51 12.25 15.11
CA ASN A 89 -0.38 13.09 16.28
C ASN A 89 1.01 13.73 16.39
N TYR A 90 2.05 13.03 15.96
CA TYR A 90 3.40 13.53 15.96
C TYR A 90 3.57 14.69 14.97
N ILE A 91 3.07 14.56 13.75
CA ILE A 91 3.03 15.66 12.78
C ILE A 91 2.32 16.87 13.39
N LYS A 92 1.12 16.69 13.97
CA LYS A 92 0.38 17.77 14.65
C LYS A 92 1.21 18.46 15.75
N ALA A 93 1.88 17.68 16.59
CA ALA A 93 2.67 18.22 17.69
C ALA A 93 3.86 19.05 17.16
N LEU A 94 4.61 18.53 16.18
CA LEU A 94 5.72 19.26 15.56
C LEU A 94 5.25 20.54 14.89
N THR A 95 4.13 20.51 14.15
CA THR A 95 3.54 21.71 13.54
C THR A 95 3.21 22.76 14.60
N THR A 96 2.53 22.38 15.69
CA THR A 96 2.21 23.32 16.77
C THR A 96 3.46 23.92 17.41
N ILE A 97 4.50 23.12 17.64
CA ILE A 97 5.77 23.59 18.22
C ILE A 97 6.43 24.62 17.29
N ILE A 98 6.55 24.32 16.00
CA ILE A 98 7.18 25.21 15.01
C ILE A 98 6.40 26.52 14.86
N LEU A 99 5.06 26.47 14.85
CA LEU A 99 4.21 27.66 14.77
C LEU A 99 4.28 28.50 16.05
N GLY A 100 4.32 27.86 17.22
CA GLY A 100 4.50 28.54 18.50
C GLY A 100 5.86 29.24 18.60
N MET A 101 6.92 28.61 18.08
CA MET A 101 8.27 29.18 18.04
C MET A 101 8.39 30.38 17.09
N SER A 102 7.60 30.42 16.02
CA SER A 102 7.59 31.51 15.03
C SER A 102 6.70 32.69 15.40
N GLY A 103 6.17 32.74 16.63
CA GLY A 103 5.32 33.83 17.11
C GLY A 103 3.90 33.81 16.56
N SER A 104 3.57 32.88 15.66
CA SER A 104 2.21 32.58 15.24
C SER A 104 1.48 31.81 16.34
N CYS A 105 0.93 32.56 17.30
CA CYS A 105 0.11 32.04 18.38
C CYS A 105 -1.10 31.25 17.83
N LEU A 106 -1.17 29.95 18.12
CA LEU A 106 -2.38 29.15 17.92
C LEU A 106 -3.02 28.89 19.29
N PRO A 107 -4.23 29.39 19.56
CA PRO A 107 -5.01 28.83 20.65
C PRO A 107 -5.47 27.42 20.23
N HIS A 108 -5.34 26.49 21.16
CA HIS A 108 -5.61 25.06 21.09
C HIS A 108 -7.10 24.69 20.82
N SER A 109 -7.87 25.52 20.11
CA SER A 109 -9.22 25.14 19.69
C SER A 109 -9.14 24.38 18.37
N GLU A 110 -9.67 23.16 18.35
CA GLU A 110 -9.69 22.30 17.17
C GLU A 110 -10.33 22.98 15.94
N SER A 111 -11.12 24.04 16.15
CA SER A 111 -11.74 24.86 15.10
C SER A 111 -10.79 25.86 14.43
N GLN A 112 -9.75 26.37 15.10
CA GLN A 112 -8.85 27.38 14.51
C GLN A 112 -7.63 26.74 13.82
N ALA A 113 -7.23 25.54 14.24
CA ALA A 113 -6.18 24.74 13.59
C ALA A 113 -6.57 24.28 12.17
N GLN A 114 -7.87 24.10 11.89
CA GLN A 114 -8.35 23.83 10.54
C GLN A 114 -8.14 25.03 9.61
N ALA A 115 -8.34 26.26 10.10
CA ALA A 115 -8.15 27.47 9.29
C ALA A 115 -6.67 27.72 8.96
N SER A 116 -5.74 27.48 9.90
CA SER A 116 -4.31 27.62 9.65
C SER A 116 -3.78 26.52 8.72
N ALA A 117 -4.24 25.27 8.89
CA ALA A 117 -3.94 24.18 7.96
C ALA A 117 -4.45 24.46 6.55
N SER A 118 -5.66 25.01 6.41
CA SER A 118 -6.22 25.42 5.10
C SER A 118 -5.38 26.51 4.43
N ARG A 119 -4.90 27.52 5.19
CA ARG A 119 -4.03 28.56 4.63
C ARG A 119 -2.68 28.02 4.16
N LEU A 120 -2.08 27.11 4.93
CA LEU A 120 -0.79 26.50 4.57
C LEU A 120 -0.93 25.58 3.36
N LEU A 121 -2.03 24.81 3.27
CA LEU A 121 -2.38 24.01 2.10
C LEU A 121 -2.60 24.90 0.87
N GLN A 122 -3.25 26.05 1.04
CA GLN A 122 -3.49 27.01 -0.03
C GLN A 122 -2.18 27.64 -0.54
N CYS A 123 -1.26 28.04 0.35
CA CYS A 123 0.09 28.49 -0.05
C CYS A 123 0.85 27.41 -0.83
N TYR A 124 0.80 26.16 -0.36
CA TYR A 124 1.46 25.05 -1.03
C TYR A 124 0.87 24.78 -2.42
N GLN A 125 -0.46 24.90 -2.56
CA GLN A 125 -1.13 24.73 -3.84
C GLN A 125 -0.80 25.86 -4.82
N GLN A 126 -0.68 27.10 -4.36
CA GLN A 126 -0.24 28.23 -5.19
C GLN A 126 1.19 28.04 -5.73
N HIS A 127 2.13 27.56 -4.90
CA HIS A 127 3.48 27.25 -5.38
C HIS A 127 3.52 26.08 -6.39
N LEU A 128 2.57 25.15 -6.32
CA LEU A 128 2.45 24.09 -7.32
C LEU A 128 1.89 24.60 -8.66
N GLU A 129 1.08 25.66 -8.64
CA GLU A 129 0.56 26.31 -9.85
C GLU A 129 1.64 27.14 -10.57
N GLU A 130 2.49 27.88 -9.84
CA GLU A 130 3.54 28.72 -10.45
C GLU A 130 4.58 27.92 -11.26
N GLU A 131 4.98 26.74 -10.79
CA GLU A 131 5.94 25.88 -11.51
C GLU A 131 5.30 25.11 -12.68
N GLY A 132 3.99 24.86 -12.62
CA GLY A 132 3.24 24.11 -13.63
C GLY A 132 2.72 24.98 -14.78
N GLU A 133 2.30 26.21 -14.49
CA GLU A 133 1.71 27.12 -15.47
C GLU A 133 2.73 27.62 -16.49
N GLU A 134 3.98 27.89 -16.08
CA GLU A 134 5.00 28.37 -17.00
C GLU A 134 5.39 27.29 -18.04
N SER A 135 5.43 26.03 -17.61
CA SER A 135 5.68 24.86 -18.46
C SER A 135 4.50 24.57 -19.40
N LEU A 136 3.27 24.64 -18.87
CA LEU A 136 2.04 24.49 -19.66
C LEU A 136 1.89 25.61 -20.69
N SER A 137 2.21 26.85 -20.32
CA SER A 137 2.13 28.03 -21.19
C SER A 137 3.13 27.92 -22.36
N LYS A 138 4.35 27.46 -22.10
CA LYS A 138 5.35 27.15 -23.15
C LYS A 138 4.83 26.08 -24.12
N TYR A 139 4.23 25.00 -23.61
CA TYR A 139 3.68 23.91 -24.42
C TYR A 139 2.45 24.34 -25.25
N LEU A 140 1.51 25.08 -24.65
CA LEU A 140 0.32 25.59 -25.35
C LEU A 140 0.69 26.59 -26.45
N THR A 141 1.67 27.46 -26.18
CA THR A 141 2.22 28.38 -27.18
C THR A 141 2.86 27.61 -28.34
N GLN A 142 3.59 26.54 -28.04
CA GLN A 142 4.22 25.69 -29.05
C GLN A 142 3.19 24.97 -29.93
N ILE A 143 2.09 24.46 -29.37
CA ILE A 143 0.98 23.89 -30.15
C ILE A 143 0.31 24.95 -31.03
N HIS A 144 0.04 26.13 -30.48
CA HIS A 144 -0.65 27.20 -31.20
C HIS A 144 0.16 27.67 -32.42
N ASN A 145 1.49 27.81 -32.27
CA ASN A 145 2.38 28.18 -33.37
C ASN A 145 2.47 27.09 -34.45
N PHE A 146 2.39 25.82 -34.06
CA PHE A 146 2.37 24.70 -35.01
C PHE A 146 1.06 24.64 -35.82
N SER A 147 -0.05 25.06 -35.23
CA SER A 147 -1.38 25.08 -35.88
C SER A 147 -1.59 26.23 -36.86
N GLN A 148 -0.82 27.31 -36.77
CA GLN A 148 -0.98 28.52 -37.60
C GLN A 148 0.05 28.62 -38.74
N GLY A 149 0.92 27.61 -38.88
CA GLY A 149 1.93 27.52 -39.93
C GLY A 149 1.60 26.46 -40.98
N SER A 150 0.61 26.71 -41.83
CA SER A 150 0.45 26.10 -43.17
C SER A 150 -0.35 27.02 -44.08
#